data_AF-A0A0B1TIN7-F1
#
_entry.id   AF-A0A0B1TIN7-F1
#
_cell.length_a   1.000
_cell.length_b   1.000
_cell.length_c   1.000
_cell.angle_alpha   90.00
_cell.angle_beta   90.00
_cell.angle_gamma   90.00
#
_symmetry.space_group_name_H-M   'P 1'
#
loop_
_entity.id
_entity.type
_entity.pdbx_description
1 polymer ?
#
loop_
_entity_poly.entity_id
_entity_poly.type
_entity_poly.pdbx_seq_one_letter_code
_entity_poly.pdbx_strand_id
1 'polypeptide(L)'
;MGVIDRFLPLLMDREEDGLACPVISSQDATFVYIKHNNIYLVSTCRSNVNVALVLSFLFKCVEVFTEYFKDVEEESVRDNFVVIYELLDEMMDFGFPQTTESRILQEFITQEGHKLEVAPRPPMAVTNAVSWRSEGIKYRKNEVFLDVIESVNMLANANGTVLQSEIVGCVKMRVYLTGMPELRLGLNDKVLFEGSGRS
;
A
#
# COMPACT_ATOMS: atom_id res chain seq x y z
N MET A 1 0.81 23.87 21.66
CA MET A 1 0.72 22.40 21.69
C MET A 1 -0.13 22.00 20.50
N GLY A 2 0.47 21.28 19.55
CA GLY A 2 -0.24 20.78 18.38
C GLY A 2 -1.27 19.71 18.77
N VAL A 3 -2.25 19.47 17.91
CA VAL A 3 -3.25 18.41 18.14
C VAL A 3 -2.58 17.04 18.28
N ILE A 4 -1.49 16.81 17.53
CA ILE A 4 -0.73 15.56 17.54
C ILE A 4 -0.04 15.27 18.89
N ASP A 5 0.30 16.31 19.68
CA ASP A 5 0.98 16.12 20.97
C ASP A 5 0.12 15.36 21.99
N ARG A 6 -1.21 15.30 21.77
CA ARG A 6 -2.14 14.54 22.60
C ARG A 6 -2.24 13.07 22.22
N PHE A 7 -1.74 12.66 21.05
CA PHE A 7 -1.88 11.30 20.56
C PHE A 7 -1.20 10.27 21.48
N LEU A 8 0.09 10.48 21.80
CA LEU A 8 0.86 9.53 22.60
C LEU A 8 0.30 9.35 24.02
N PRO A 9 -0.04 10.41 24.79
CA PRO A 9 -0.68 10.25 26.08
C PRO A 9 -1.98 9.46 26.00
N LEU A 10 -2.86 9.78 25.03
CA LEU A 10 -4.12 9.06 24.86
C LEU A 10 -3.93 7.60 24.47
N LEU A 11 -2.91 7.30 23.67
CA LEU A 11 -2.57 5.92 23.31
C LEU A 11 -2.11 5.14 24.55
N MET A 12 -1.24 5.73 25.38
CA MET A 12 -0.75 5.09 26.60
C MET A 12 -1.88 4.81 27.58
N ASP A 13 -2.76 5.78 27.84
CA ASP A 13 -3.93 5.60 28.71
C ASP A 13 -4.82 4.44 28.22
N ARG A 14 -5.07 4.36 26.89
CA ARG A 14 -5.87 3.29 26.28
C ARG A 14 -5.20 1.93 26.33
N GLU A 15 -3.87 1.87 26.22
CA GLU A 15 -3.11 0.62 26.36
C GLU A 15 -3.12 0.13 27.81
N GLU A 16 -2.98 1.02 28.80
CA GLU A 16 -3.07 0.68 30.23
C GLU A 16 -4.46 0.13 30.61
N ASP A 17 -5.51 0.70 30.05
CA ASP A 17 -6.89 0.23 30.24
C ASP A 17 -7.22 -1.06 29.46
N GLY A 18 -6.30 -1.56 28.62
CA GLY A 18 -6.54 -2.72 27.74
C GLY A 18 -7.55 -2.46 26.62
N LEU A 19 -7.77 -1.19 26.27
CA LEU A 19 -8.73 -0.70 25.27
C LEU A 19 -8.04 -0.21 23.99
N ALA A 20 -6.86 -0.76 23.67
CA ALA A 20 -6.11 -0.38 22.48
C ALA A 20 -6.93 -0.58 21.20
N CYS A 21 -7.05 0.47 20.41
CA CYS A 21 -7.78 0.47 19.14
C CYS A 21 -7.09 1.37 18.12
N PRO A 22 -7.11 1.04 16.82
CA PRO A 22 -6.44 1.81 15.78
C PRO A 22 -7.07 3.19 15.51
N VAL A 23 -8.16 3.52 16.23
CA VAL A 23 -8.90 4.77 16.12
C VAL A 23 -9.15 5.34 17.51
N ILE A 24 -8.52 6.46 17.82
CA ILE A 24 -8.63 7.14 19.10
C ILE A 24 -9.37 8.45 18.90
N SER A 25 -10.55 8.59 19.51
CA SER A 25 -11.34 9.81 19.45
C SER A 25 -11.03 10.73 20.64
N SER A 26 -10.79 12.01 20.36
CA SER A 26 -10.66 13.09 21.34
C SER A 26 -11.66 14.21 21.02
N GLN A 27 -11.84 15.18 21.93
CA GLN A 27 -12.78 16.30 21.74
C GLN A 27 -12.44 17.15 20.51
N ASP A 28 -11.15 17.28 20.18
CA ASP A 28 -10.67 18.19 19.13
C ASP A 28 -10.39 17.48 17.80
N ALA A 29 -10.14 16.16 17.81
CA ALA A 29 -9.81 15.37 16.64
C ALA A 29 -9.92 13.86 16.91
N THR A 30 -10.07 13.11 15.83
CA THR A 30 -9.93 11.65 15.78
C THR A 30 -8.56 11.31 15.20
N PHE A 31 -7.84 10.40 15.86
CA PHE A 31 -6.56 9.87 15.42
C PHE A 31 -6.77 8.47 14.87
N VAL A 32 -6.45 8.27 13.60
CA VAL A 32 -6.40 6.94 12.97
C VAL A 32 -4.94 6.60 12.76
N TYR A 33 -4.47 5.47 13.25
CA TYR A 33 -3.05 5.14 13.16
C TYR A 33 -2.79 3.68 12.84
N ILE A 34 -1.60 3.45 12.30
CA ILE A 34 -0.98 2.13 12.20
C ILE A 34 0.41 2.19 12.83
N LYS A 35 0.86 1.07 13.36
CA LYS A 35 2.24 0.89 13.82
C LYS A 35 2.99 0.06 12.78
N HIS A 36 4.13 0.57 12.33
CA HIS A 36 5.03 -0.15 11.44
C HIS A 36 6.43 -0.08 12.04
N ASN A 37 7.05 -1.23 12.36
CA ASN A 37 8.31 -1.30 13.09
C ASN A 37 8.32 -0.43 14.36
N ASN A 38 9.23 0.54 14.44
CA ASN A 38 9.39 1.50 15.54
C ASN A 38 8.69 2.85 15.29
N ILE A 39 7.88 2.99 14.24
CA ILE A 39 7.20 4.23 13.90
C ILE A 39 5.67 4.09 13.95
N TYR A 40 5.01 5.21 14.25
CA TYR A 40 3.56 5.36 14.14
C TYR A 40 3.24 6.28 12.97
N LEU A 41 2.44 5.80 12.02
CA LEU A 41 1.84 6.65 11.00
C LEU A 41 0.44 7.03 11.50
N VAL A 42 0.21 8.33 11.70
CA VAL A 42 -1.00 8.86 12.31
C VAL A 42 -1.66 9.85 11.37
N SER A 43 -2.94 9.64 11.09
CA SER A 43 -3.81 10.60 10.43
C SER A 43 -4.72 11.27 11.45
N THR A 44 -4.78 12.61 11.42
CA THR A 44 -5.64 13.41 12.29
C THR A 44 -6.84 13.92 11.50
N CYS A 45 -8.05 13.64 11.98
CA CYS A 45 -9.29 14.04 11.31
C CYS A 45 -10.17 14.85 12.28
N ARG A 46 -10.73 15.97 11.81
CA ARG A 46 -11.68 16.80 12.60
C ARG A 46 -13.14 16.60 12.21
N SER A 47 -13.37 15.86 11.14
CA SER A 47 -14.69 15.56 10.59
C SER A 47 -14.92 14.05 10.58
N ASN A 48 -16.15 13.65 10.28
CA ASN A 48 -16.48 12.25 10.05
C ASN A 48 -15.92 11.79 8.70
N VAL A 49 -14.80 11.07 8.74
CA VAL A 49 -14.10 10.55 7.55
C VAL A 49 -14.35 9.06 7.37
N ASN A 50 -14.16 8.57 6.14
CA ASN A 50 -14.12 7.13 5.89
C ASN A 50 -12.83 6.54 6.46
N VAL A 51 -12.93 5.91 7.64
CA VAL A 51 -11.78 5.30 8.33
C VAL A 51 -11.12 4.20 7.50
N ALA A 52 -11.88 3.45 6.70
CA ALA A 52 -11.30 2.42 5.84
C ALA A 52 -10.40 3.03 4.76
N LEU A 53 -10.79 4.17 4.18
CA LEU A 53 -9.95 4.91 3.23
C LEU A 53 -8.65 5.37 3.90
N VAL A 54 -8.74 5.94 5.11
CA VAL A 54 -7.58 6.41 5.87
C VAL A 54 -6.63 5.25 6.17
N LEU A 55 -7.12 4.14 6.71
CA LEU A 55 -6.29 2.97 7.01
C LEU A 55 -5.64 2.40 5.74
N SER A 56 -6.41 2.27 4.65
CA SER A 56 -5.89 1.77 3.37
C SER A 56 -4.78 2.67 2.84
N PHE A 57 -4.95 3.99 2.94
CA PHE A 57 -3.92 4.95 2.57
C PHE A 57 -2.68 4.86 3.46
N LEU A 58 -2.83 4.74 4.78
CA LEU A 58 -1.68 4.60 5.68
C LEU A 58 -0.86 3.33 5.37
N PHE A 59 -1.52 2.20 5.10
CA PHE A 59 -0.84 0.98 4.66
C PHE A 59 -0.17 1.19 3.29
N LYS A 60 -0.82 1.90 2.36
CA LYS A 60 -0.24 2.21 1.05
C LYS A 60 0.97 3.14 1.14
N CYS A 61 0.98 4.11 2.07
CA CYS A 61 2.17 4.92 2.37
C CYS A 61 3.34 4.05 2.81
N VAL A 62 3.13 3.10 3.72
CA VAL A 62 4.17 2.17 4.14
C VAL A 62 4.68 1.35 2.97
N GLU A 63 3.79 0.83 2.11
CA GLU A 63 4.16 0.09 0.90
C GLU A 63 5.05 0.94 -0.03
N VAL A 64 4.63 2.17 -0.36
CA VAL A 64 5.39 3.09 -1.21
C VAL A 64 6.74 3.43 -0.58
N PHE A 65 6.78 3.76 0.71
CA PHE A 65 8.04 4.05 1.41
C PHE A 65 8.97 2.84 1.44
N THR A 66 8.44 1.63 1.61
CA THR A 66 9.22 0.39 1.56
C THR A 66 9.81 0.18 0.16
N GLU A 67 9.07 0.48 -0.89
CA GLU A 67 9.59 0.37 -2.26
C GLU A 67 10.67 1.41 -2.61
N TYR A 68 10.63 2.59 -1.98
CA TYR A 68 11.67 3.61 -2.12
C TYR A 68 12.91 3.28 -1.27
N PHE A 69 12.72 3.01 0.02
CA PHE A 69 13.81 2.98 1.01
C PHE A 69 14.24 1.57 1.42
N LYS A 70 13.57 0.51 0.91
CA LYS A 70 13.67 -0.90 1.29
C LYS A 70 13.14 -1.22 2.67
N ASP A 71 13.47 -0.40 3.66
CA ASP A 71 13.01 -0.52 5.05
C ASP A 71 12.50 0.83 5.56
N VAL A 72 11.43 0.81 6.35
CA VAL A 72 10.82 2.00 6.92
C VAL A 72 10.99 1.97 8.44
N GLU A 73 11.98 2.71 8.90
CA GLU A 73 12.33 2.91 10.31
C GLU A 73 12.72 4.37 10.58
N GLU A 74 12.95 4.71 11.84
CA GLU A 74 13.31 6.07 12.26
C GLU A 74 14.53 6.65 11.51
N GLU A 75 15.55 5.84 11.23
CA GLU A 75 16.74 6.26 10.45
C GLU A 75 16.36 6.55 9.00
N SER A 76 15.65 5.64 8.32
CA SER A 76 15.15 5.86 6.96
C SER A 76 14.35 7.15 6.81
N VAL A 77 13.51 7.48 7.78
CA VAL A 77 12.70 8.71 7.76
C VAL A 77 13.58 9.96 7.91
N ARG A 78 14.57 9.92 8.81
CA ARG A 78 15.48 11.05 9.05
C ARG A 78 16.39 11.32 7.86
N ASP A 79 16.89 10.27 7.23
CA ASP A 79 17.83 10.39 6.11
C ASP A 79 17.14 10.81 4.81
N ASN A 80 15.85 10.45 4.64
CA ASN A 80 15.11 10.67 3.40
C ASN A 80 13.95 11.67 3.52
N PHE A 81 13.97 12.56 4.53
CA PHE A 81 12.84 13.45 4.83
C PHE A 81 12.38 14.31 3.64
N VAL A 82 13.31 14.75 2.77
CA VAL A 82 12.99 15.54 1.57
C VAL A 82 12.09 14.74 0.63
N VAL A 83 12.49 13.52 0.28
CA VAL A 83 11.72 12.63 -0.60
C VAL A 83 10.39 12.26 0.03
N ILE A 84 10.35 12.05 1.35
CA ILE A 84 9.09 11.77 2.06
C ILE A 84 8.12 12.93 1.96
N TYR A 85 8.58 14.18 2.09
CA TYR A 85 7.71 15.35 1.91
C TYR A 85 7.17 15.45 0.49
N GLU A 86 8.01 15.24 -0.53
CA GLU A 86 7.59 15.22 -1.93
C GLU A 86 6.57 14.10 -2.20
N LEU A 87 6.82 12.90 -1.66
CA LEU A 87 5.88 11.78 -1.77
C LEU A 87 4.55 12.08 -1.11
N LEU A 88 4.55 12.65 0.10
CA LEU A 88 3.29 12.96 0.79
C LEU A 88 2.46 14.02 0.07
N ASP A 89 3.12 15.02 -0.53
CA ASP A 89 2.46 16.09 -1.31
C ASP A 89 1.80 15.52 -2.58
N GLU A 90 2.47 14.58 -3.26
CA GLU A 90 1.94 13.97 -4.50
C GLU A 90 0.97 12.80 -4.26
N MET A 91 1.11 12.09 -3.14
CA MET A 91 0.25 10.95 -2.81
C MET A 91 -1.13 11.38 -2.31
N MET A 92 -1.26 12.58 -1.74
CA MET A 92 -2.51 13.06 -1.16
C MET A 92 -2.64 14.58 -1.27
N ASP A 93 -3.75 15.03 -1.86
CA ASP A 93 -4.14 16.43 -1.86
C ASP A 93 -5.42 16.63 -1.04
N PHE A 94 -5.37 17.55 -0.08
CA PHE A 94 -6.50 17.93 0.79
C PHE A 94 -7.25 16.74 1.44
N GLY A 95 -6.54 15.67 1.79
CA GLY A 95 -7.12 14.47 2.39
C GLY A 95 -7.68 13.45 1.40
N PHE A 96 -7.56 13.70 0.10
CA PHE A 96 -7.93 12.78 -0.97
C PHE A 96 -6.67 12.13 -1.56
N PRO A 97 -6.48 10.80 -1.43
CA PRO A 97 -5.40 10.10 -2.09
C PRO A 97 -5.44 10.31 -3.61
N GLN A 98 -4.29 10.66 -4.20
CA GLN A 98 -4.11 10.89 -5.63
C GLN A 98 -3.30 9.75 -6.24
N THR A 99 -2.01 9.96 -6.54
CA THR A 99 -1.14 8.98 -7.16
C THR A 99 -0.41 8.17 -6.10
N THR A 100 -0.70 6.89 -5.99
CA THR A 100 -0.07 6.00 -4.99
C THR A 100 0.72 4.85 -5.61
N GLU A 101 0.92 4.87 -6.93
CA GLU A 101 1.71 3.88 -7.65
C GLU A 101 3.19 4.28 -7.60
N SER A 102 3.94 3.62 -6.71
CA SER A 102 5.38 3.83 -6.48
C SER A 102 6.20 3.89 -7.77
N ARG A 103 5.98 2.95 -8.71
CA ARG A 103 6.72 2.89 -9.98
C ARG A 103 6.51 4.12 -10.86
N ILE A 104 5.34 4.74 -10.77
CA ILE A 104 5.03 5.97 -11.52
C ILE A 104 5.60 7.18 -10.78
N LEU A 105 5.46 7.23 -9.46
CA LEU A 105 6.06 8.26 -8.62
C LEU A 105 7.59 8.33 -8.82
N GLN A 106 8.25 7.17 -8.97
CA GLN A 106 9.70 7.07 -9.17
C GLN A 106 10.19 7.71 -10.48
N GLU A 107 9.31 7.96 -11.45
CA GLU A 107 9.70 8.61 -12.70
C GLU A 107 9.97 10.11 -12.55
N PHE A 108 9.40 10.75 -11.53
CA PHE A 108 9.51 12.20 -11.33
C PHE A 108 9.86 12.64 -9.90
N ILE A 109 9.71 11.75 -8.90
CA ILE A 109 10.21 11.92 -7.54
C ILE A 109 11.40 10.98 -7.36
N THR A 110 12.61 11.50 -7.56
CA THR A 110 13.85 10.71 -7.61
C THR A 110 14.72 10.93 -6.37
N GLN A 111 15.29 9.85 -5.82
CA GLN A 111 16.23 9.94 -4.67
C GLN A 111 17.57 10.58 -5.05
N GLU A 112 18.00 10.42 -6.30
CA GLU A 112 19.25 10.99 -6.78
C GLU A 112 19.00 12.44 -7.21
N GLY A 113 19.68 13.37 -6.56
CA GLY A 113 19.74 14.79 -6.95
C GLY A 113 20.53 14.97 -8.24
N HIS A 114 20.11 14.34 -9.34
CA HIS A 114 20.54 14.80 -10.65
C HIS A 114 19.97 16.20 -10.81
N LYS A 115 20.84 17.19 -11.00
CA LYS A 115 20.45 18.48 -11.58
C LYS A 115 19.79 18.19 -12.92
N LEU A 116 18.49 17.98 -12.90
CA LEU A 116 17.68 17.93 -14.11
C LEU A 116 17.67 19.36 -14.63
N GLU A 117 18.36 19.61 -15.75
CA GLU A 117 18.34 20.92 -16.42
C GLU A 117 16.92 21.30 -16.90
N VAL A 118 15.97 20.37 -16.81
CA VAL A 118 14.56 20.52 -17.16
C VAL A 118 13.74 19.89 -16.04
N ALA A 119 12.79 20.63 -15.46
CA ALA A 119 11.85 20.06 -14.50
C ALA A 119 11.16 18.83 -15.13
N PRO A 120 11.20 17.65 -14.48
CA PRO A 120 10.55 16.46 -15.02
C PRO A 120 9.06 16.75 -15.16
N ARG A 121 8.52 16.58 -16.36
CA ARG A 121 7.08 16.69 -16.57
C ARG A 121 6.42 15.45 -15.98
N PRO A 122 5.29 15.59 -15.27
CA PRO A 122 4.55 14.43 -14.78
C PRO A 122 4.28 13.43 -15.92
N PRO A 123 4.52 12.14 -15.71
CA PRO A 123 4.23 11.11 -16.71
C PRO A 123 2.76 11.15 -17.12
N MET A 124 2.47 10.87 -18.39
CA MET A 124 1.08 10.78 -18.85
C MET A 124 0.25 9.75 -18.07
N ALA A 125 0.90 8.70 -17.54
CA ALA A 125 0.28 7.67 -16.70
C ALA A 125 -0.45 8.25 -15.48
N VAL A 126 -0.02 9.41 -14.94
CA VAL A 126 -0.69 10.10 -13.82
C VAL A 126 -2.11 10.56 -14.21
N THR A 127 -2.32 10.87 -15.50
CA THR A 127 -3.60 11.40 -16.02
C THR A 127 -4.36 10.43 -16.91
N ASN A 128 -3.78 9.27 -17.21
CA ASN A 128 -4.36 8.30 -18.14
C ASN A 128 -5.24 7.28 -17.40
N ALA A 129 -6.14 6.62 -18.12
CA ALA A 129 -6.99 5.55 -17.56
C ALA A 129 -6.17 4.35 -17.05
N VAL A 130 -4.96 4.15 -17.60
CA VAL A 130 -4.00 3.16 -17.12
C VAL A 130 -2.93 3.88 -16.30
N SER A 131 -3.06 3.79 -14.97
CA SER A 131 -2.23 4.53 -14.01
C SER A 131 -1.09 3.72 -13.40
N TRP A 132 -0.98 2.42 -13.69
CA TRP A 132 -0.01 1.51 -13.08
C TRP A 132 1.13 1.09 -14.03
N ARG A 133 1.11 1.55 -15.29
CA ARG A 133 2.08 1.15 -16.31
C ARG A 133 2.34 2.26 -17.32
N SER A 134 3.59 2.67 -17.42
CA SER A 134 4.04 3.67 -18.39
C SER A 134 4.20 3.08 -19.80
N GLU A 135 3.97 3.94 -20.79
CA GLU A 135 4.21 3.61 -22.20
C GLU A 135 5.72 3.53 -22.50
N GLY A 136 6.08 2.88 -23.61
CA GLY A 136 7.47 2.85 -24.09
C GLY A 136 8.41 1.86 -23.38
N ILE A 137 7.94 1.10 -22.40
CA ILE A 137 8.71 0.01 -21.75
C ILE A 137 9.19 -0.99 -22.81
N LYS A 138 10.49 -1.31 -22.85
CA LYS A 138 11.11 -2.26 -23.77
C LYS A 138 11.98 -3.27 -23.04
N TYR A 139 11.79 -4.55 -23.33
CA TYR A 139 12.63 -5.65 -22.87
C TYR A 139 13.27 -6.37 -24.06
N ARG A 140 14.50 -6.86 -23.88
CA ARG A 140 15.19 -7.67 -24.91
C ARG A 140 14.50 -9.01 -25.16
N LYS A 141 13.96 -9.60 -24.09
CA LYS A 141 13.20 -10.85 -24.11
C LYS A 141 11.90 -10.61 -23.35
N ASN A 142 10.79 -10.98 -23.98
CA ASN A 142 9.47 -10.85 -23.35
C ASN A 142 9.18 -12.13 -22.56
N GLU A 143 9.09 -12.03 -21.24
CA GLU A 143 8.86 -13.17 -20.35
C GLU A 143 7.89 -12.79 -19.22
N VAL A 144 7.10 -13.75 -18.77
CA VAL A 144 6.20 -13.61 -17.61
C VAL A 144 6.43 -14.79 -16.70
N PHE A 145 6.70 -14.52 -15.43
CA PHE A 145 6.80 -15.53 -14.39
C PHE A 145 5.56 -15.42 -13.50
N LEU A 146 4.95 -16.56 -13.19
CA LEU A 146 3.78 -16.66 -12.33
C LEU A 146 4.11 -17.60 -11.18
N ASP A 147 3.95 -17.10 -9.96
CA ASP A 147 4.08 -17.87 -8.73
C ASP A 147 2.68 -18.05 -8.14
N VAL A 148 2.19 -19.29 -8.09
CA VAL A 148 0.94 -19.66 -7.42
C VAL A 148 1.28 -20.10 -6.00
N ILE A 149 0.90 -19.29 -5.02
CA ILE A 149 1.24 -19.49 -3.61
C ILE A 149 -0.05 -19.82 -2.87
N GLU A 150 -0.08 -20.97 -2.21
CA GLU A 150 -1.21 -21.40 -1.38
C GLU A 150 -0.78 -21.47 0.09
N SER A 151 -1.53 -20.79 0.96
CA SER A 151 -1.35 -20.85 2.40
C SER A 151 -2.50 -21.62 3.03
N VAL A 152 -2.19 -22.71 3.73
CA VAL A 152 -3.18 -23.54 4.43
C VAL A 152 -3.28 -23.06 5.87
N ASN A 153 -4.42 -22.48 6.23
CA ASN A 153 -4.74 -22.11 7.61
C ASN A 153 -5.55 -23.25 8.23
N MET A 154 -5.04 -23.84 9.31
CA MET A 154 -5.72 -24.92 10.02
C MET A 154 -5.74 -24.66 11.53
N LEU A 155 -6.92 -24.80 12.12
CA LEU A 155 -7.13 -24.76 13.57
C LEU A 155 -7.70 -26.11 14.01
N ALA A 156 -7.02 -26.79 14.93
CA ALA A 156 -7.48 -28.03 15.54
C ALA A 156 -7.59 -27.87 17.06
N ASN A 157 -8.59 -28.54 17.66
CA ASN A 157 -8.71 -28.58 19.12
C ASN A 157 -7.73 -29.60 19.74
N ALA A 158 -7.64 -29.60 21.07
CA ALA A 158 -6.75 -30.51 21.81
C ALA A 158 -7.04 -32.01 21.59
N ASN A 159 -8.24 -32.36 21.11
CA ASN A 159 -8.64 -33.73 20.79
C ASN A 159 -8.26 -34.12 19.34
N GLY A 160 -7.63 -33.23 18.58
CA GLY A 160 -7.26 -33.46 17.18
C GLY A 160 -8.40 -33.27 16.18
N THR A 161 -9.55 -32.73 16.61
CA THR A 161 -10.64 -32.37 15.68
C THR A 161 -10.33 -31.04 15.01
N VAL A 162 -10.40 -31.00 13.68
CA VAL A 162 -10.24 -29.76 12.90
C VAL A 162 -11.48 -28.89 13.09
N LEU A 163 -11.26 -27.66 13.56
CA LEU A 163 -12.29 -26.64 13.77
C LEU A 163 -12.42 -25.70 12.55
N GLN A 164 -11.29 -25.35 11.94
CA GLN A 164 -11.24 -24.51 10.74
C GLN A 164 -10.13 -25.02 9.83
N SER A 165 -10.41 -25.06 8.54
CA SER A 165 -9.43 -25.36 7.50
C SER A 165 -9.80 -24.56 6.26
N GLU A 166 -8.95 -23.61 5.90
CA GLU A 166 -9.12 -22.77 4.71
C GLU A 166 -7.79 -22.64 3.95
N ILE A 167 -7.89 -22.39 2.65
CA ILE A 167 -6.73 -22.15 1.80
C ILE A 167 -6.84 -20.71 1.29
N VAL A 168 -5.83 -19.89 1.60
CA VAL A 168 -5.68 -18.54 1.06
C VAL A 168 -4.65 -18.60 -0.06
N GLY A 169 -5.13 -18.54 -1.31
CA GLY A 169 -4.31 -18.55 -2.51
C GLY A 169 -3.97 -17.14 -2.99
N CYS A 170 -2.76 -16.94 -3.52
CA CYS A 170 -2.31 -15.71 -4.17
C CYS A 170 -1.51 -16.06 -5.42
N VAL A 171 -1.78 -15.37 -6.54
CA VAL A 171 -0.97 -15.44 -7.75
C VAL A 171 -0.11 -14.19 -7.83
N LYS A 172 1.21 -14.35 -7.70
CA LYS A 172 2.17 -13.27 -7.87
C LYS A 172 2.75 -13.33 -9.28
N MET A 173 2.84 -12.17 -9.94
CA MET A 173 3.33 -12.08 -11.31
C MET A 173 4.57 -11.20 -11.40
N ARG A 174 5.58 -11.66 -12.13
CA ARG A 174 6.73 -10.85 -12.54
C ARG A 174 6.71 -10.73 -14.06
N VAL A 175 6.36 -9.53 -14.53
CA VAL A 175 6.04 -9.26 -15.94
C VAL A 175 7.16 -8.46 -16.60
N TYR A 176 7.87 -9.08 -17.54
CA TYR A 176 8.92 -8.46 -18.35
C TYR A 176 8.44 -8.39 -19.81
N LEU A 177 7.45 -7.54 -20.09
CA LEU A 177 6.85 -7.38 -21.41
C LEU A 177 7.04 -5.98 -21.97
N THR A 178 7.24 -5.89 -23.28
CA THR A 178 7.38 -4.63 -24.04
C THR A 178 6.01 -4.02 -24.38
N GLY A 179 5.90 -2.69 -24.33
CA GLY A 179 4.69 -1.94 -24.70
C GLY A 179 3.56 -2.03 -23.67
N MET A 180 2.32 -2.00 -24.15
CA MET A 180 1.08 -2.08 -23.35
C MET A 180 0.29 -3.36 -23.69
N PRO A 181 0.77 -4.54 -23.27
CA PRO A 181 0.10 -5.80 -23.58
C PRO A 181 -1.17 -5.97 -22.74
N GLU A 182 -2.21 -6.54 -23.36
CA GLU A 182 -3.37 -7.09 -22.65
C GLU A 182 -3.09 -8.57 -22.33
N LEU A 183 -3.12 -8.94 -21.05
CA LEU A 183 -2.96 -10.33 -20.62
C LEU A 183 -4.31 -10.92 -20.22
N ARG A 184 -4.53 -12.18 -20.56
CA ARG A 184 -5.70 -12.96 -20.13
C ARG A 184 -5.23 -14.19 -19.38
N LEU A 185 -5.68 -14.35 -18.14
CA LEU A 185 -5.37 -15.49 -17.29
C LEU A 185 -6.54 -16.49 -17.34
N GLY A 186 -6.24 -17.74 -17.69
CA GLY A 186 -7.19 -18.84 -17.63
C GLY A 186 -6.89 -19.73 -16.43
N LEU A 187 -7.85 -19.87 -15.53
CA LEU A 187 -7.79 -20.79 -14.39
C LEU A 187 -8.86 -21.87 -14.54
N ASN A 188 -8.73 -22.95 -13.79
CA ASN A 188 -9.73 -24.03 -13.67
C ASN A 188 -10.93 -23.59 -12.80
N ASP A 189 -11.56 -22.47 -13.15
CA ASP A 189 -12.67 -21.90 -12.40
C ASP A 189 -13.96 -22.69 -12.64
N LYS A 190 -14.42 -23.44 -11.63
CA LYS A 190 -15.63 -24.27 -11.69
C LYS A 190 -16.85 -23.50 -12.21
N VAL A 191 -16.99 -22.21 -11.88
CA VAL A 191 -18.13 -21.40 -12.34
C VAL A 191 -18.06 -21.16 -13.85
N LEU A 192 -16.87 -20.90 -14.39
CA LEU A 192 -16.66 -20.75 -15.84
C LEU A 192 -16.87 -22.07 -16.58
N PHE A 193 -16.46 -23.21 -16.00
CA PHE A 193 -16.66 -24.53 -16.60
C PHE A 193 -18.13 -24.97 -16.62
N GLU A 194 -18.87 -24.74 -15.53
CA GLU A 194 -20.31 -25.05 -15.44
C GLU A 194 -21.15 -24.18 -16.40
N GLY A 195 -20.81 -22.89 -16.55
CA GLY A 195 -21.46 -21.99 -17.52
C GLY A 195 -21.17 -22.34 -18.99
N SER A 196 -20.10 -23.10 -19.25
CA SER A 196 -19.68 -23.50 -20.61
C SER A 196 -20.19 -24.88 -21.04
N GLY A 197 -20.93 -25.59 -20.18
CA GLY A 197 -21.49 -26.92 -20.47
C GLY A 197 -20.44 -28.01 -20.69
N ARG A 198 -19.20 -27.81 -20.24
CA ARG A 198 -18.13 -28.80 -20.29
C ARG A 198 -17.82 -29.25 -18.86
N SER A 199 -18.53 -30.29 -18.44
CA SER A 199 -18.22 -31.09 -17.25
C SER A 199 -16.95 -31.92 -17.44
#